data_AF-A0A2N1U8Q5-F1
#
_entry.id   AF-A0A2N1U8Q5-F1
#
_cell.length_a   1.000
_cell.length_b   1.000
_cell.length_c   1.000
_cell.angle_alpha   90.00
_cell.angle_beta   90.00
_cell.angle_gamma   90.00
#
_symmetry.space_group_name_H-M   'P 1'
#
loop_
_entity.id
_entity.type
_entity.pdbx_description
1 polymer ?
#
loop_
_entity_poly.entity_id
_entity_poly.type
_entity_poly.pdbx_seq_one_letter_code
_entity_poly.pdbx_strand_id
1 'polypeptide(L)'
;MKPTNFVLFLITISAAVFFAGCGIEEPIERIKPEPKPHTKQLPAAYNSIHIKQSSSAEAIETIKQYEKELVSQSESTVASWGEKKGTSQLWLTLAAFDEEDFTLTRKYFLAVDEKPWHLLAEGQKLRFDSEIVLDEAVLTEPYPNENEKRIAILQKALDNFRDDIMQLRQDSKVLDAGAMMANQTLERIIYILKASPAVAARLDDPNGLDFDHLTLGKSRAGLTVDDNVAKIKIRIGRVKRLWKE
;
A
#
# COMPACT_ATOMS: atom_id res chain seq x y z
N MET A 1 -0.20 32.33 -55.74
CA MET A 1 -0.08 32.61 -54.29
C MET A 1 1.10 33.55 -54.09
N LYS A 2 0.89 34.71 -53.45
CA LYS A 2 1.95 35.71 -53.25
C LYS A 2 2.91 35.25 -52.15
N PRO A 3 4.24 35.38 -52.33
CA PRO A 3 5.25 34.89 -51.37
C PRO A 3 5.17 35.57 -49.99
N THR A 4 4.44 36.67 -49.87
CA THR A 4 4.21 37.40 -48.61
C THR A 4 3.31 36.66 -47.61
N ASN A 5 2.44 35.74 -48.04
CA ASN A 5 1.53 35.04 -47.12
C ASN A 5 2.17 33.82 -46.44
N PHE A 6 3.27 33.28 -46.99
CA PHE A 6 3.93 32.09 -46.44
C PHE A 6 4.83 32.44 -45.24
N VAL A 7 5.47 33.61 -45.30
CA VAL A 7 6.32 34.12 -44.21
C VAL A 7 5.49 34.49 -42.98
N LEU A 8 4.29 35.06 -43.17
CA LEU A 8 3.40 35.43 -42.07
C LEU A 8 2.87 34.21 -41.30
N PHE A 9 2.68 33.07 -41.99
CA PHE A 9 2.20 31.83 -41.40
C PHE A 9 3.28 31.09 -40.60
N LEU A 10 4.55 31.15 -41.05
CA LEU A 10 5.69 30.59 -40.33
C LEU A 10 5.99 31.34 -39.02
N ILE A 11 5.81 32.67 -39.00
CA ILE A 11 6.05 33.50 -37.81
C ILE A 11 4.96 33.23 -36.75
N THR A 12 3.71 32.95 -37.15
CA THR A 12 2.62 32.66 -36.20
C THR A 12 2.76 31.28 -35.54
N ILE A 13 3.27 30.27 -36.25
CA ILE A 13 3.55 28.95 -35.65
C ILE A 13 4.72 29.03 -34.65
N SER A 14 5.74 29.83 -34.96
CA SER A 14 6.89 30.05 -34.08
C SER A 14 6.48 30.71 -32.76
N ALA A 15 5.57 31.69 -32.81
CA ALA A 15 5.06 32.38 -31.62
C ALA A 15 4.16 31.49 -30.75
N ALA A 16 3.41 30.56 -31.33
CA ALA A 16 2.57 29.61 -30.58
C ALA A 16 3.40 28.64 -29.71
N VAL A 17 4.62 28.30 -30.13
CA VAL A 17 5.52 27.45 -29.34
C VAL A 17 6.15 28.20 -28.16
N PHE A 18 6.41 29.52 -28.31
CA PHE A 18 6.97 30.34 -27.23
C PHE A 18 5.94 30.85 -26.21
N PHE A 19 4.69 31.09 -26.62
CA PHE A 19 3.62 31.55 -25.71
C PHE A 19 2.81 30.42 -25.06
N ALA A 20 3.10 29.16 -25.35
CA ALA A 20 2.72 28.02 -24.51
C ALA A 20 3.64 27.85 -23.28
N GLY A 21 4.57 28.80 -23.05
CA GLY A 21 5.52 28.84 -21.94
C GLY A 21 4.93 29.20 -20.57
N CYS A 22 3.75 28.68 -20.24
CA CYS A 22 3.28 28.62 -18.85
C CYS A 22 3.51 27.20 -18.32
N GLY A 23 4.68 26.97 -17.72
CA GLY A 23 4.80 26.03 -16.60
C GLY A 23 4.80 24.52 -16.89
N ILE A 24 5.14 24.06 -18.09
CA ILE A 24 5.42 22.63 -18.30
C ILE A 24 6.92 22.38 -18.07
N GLU A 25 7.40 22.62 -16.86
CA GLU A 25 8.56 21.90 -16.33
C GLU A 25 8.10 20.46 -16.03
N GLU A 26 7.75 19.71 -17.07
CA GLU A 26 7.62 18.26 -16.96
C GLU A 26 8.86 17.66 -17.60
N PRO A 27 9.90 17.40 -16.80
CA PRO A 27 11.24 17.27 -17.32
C PRO A 27 11.38 15.94 -18.05
N ILE A 28 12.33 15.91 -18.98
CA ILE A 28 12.88 14.75 -19.70
C ILE A 28 13.10 13.51 -18.80
N GLU A 29 13.17 13.70 -17.48
CA GLU A 29 13.14 12.66 -16.45
C GLU A 29 11.94 11.70 -16.52
N ARG A 30 10.78 12.10 -17.05
CA ARG A 30 9.59 11.25 -17.20
C ARG A 30 9.73 10.09 -18.20
N ILE A 31 10.76 10.14 -19.04
CA ILE A 31 11.05 9.12 -20.05
C ILE A 31 11.99 8.03 -19.48
N LYS A 32 12.63 8.27 -18.33
CA LYS A 32 13.58 7.30 -17.77
C LYS A 32 12.85 6.05 -17.24
N PRO A 33 13.38 4.84 -17.49
CA PRO A 33 12.83 3.62 -16.95
C PRO A 33 12.88 3.63 -15.42
N GLU A 34 11.91 2.98 -14.78
CA GLU A 34 11.87 2.83 -13.34
C GLU A 34 13.16 2.14 -12.84
N PRO A 35 13.91 2.73 -11.89
CA PRO A 35 15.06 2.07 -11.32
C PRO A 35 14.61 0.86 -10.48
N LYS A 36 15.39 -0.23 -10.54
CA LYS A 36 15.18 -1.41 -9.69
C LYS A 36 15.25 -1.06 -8.20
N PRO A 37 14.53 -1.76 -7.32
CA PRO A 37 13.56 -2.83 -7.63
C PRO A 37 12.27 -2.30 -8.24
N HIS A 38 11.66 -3.02 -9.19
CA HIS A 38 10.41 -2.54 -9.80
C HIS A 38 9.25 -2.62 -8.80
N THR A 39 8.30 -1.68 -8.90
CA THR A 39 7.12 -1.61 -8.01
C THR A 39 6.37 -2.94 -7.93
N LYS A 40 6.27 -3.67 -9.05
CA LYS A 40 5.65 -5.00 -9.14
C LYS A 40 6.36 -6.09 -8.35
N GLN A 41 7.66 -5.93 -8.09
CA GLN A 41 8.53 -6.89 -7.40
C GLN A 41 8.65 -6.60 -5.90
N LEU A 42 8.22 -5.42 -5.46
CA LEU A 42 8.26 -5.04 -4.04
C LEU A 42 7.54 -6.03 -3.09
N PRO A 43 6.38 -6.64 -3.43
CA PRO A 43 5.71 -7.58 -2.53
C PRO A 43 6.33 -8.99 -2.55
N ALA A 44 7.51 -9.21 -3.14
CA ALA A 44 8.11 -10.55 -3.27
C ALA A 44 8.26 -11.26 -1.92
N ALA A 45 8.88 -10.62 -0.93
CA ALA A 45 9.03 -11.15 0.43
C ALA A 45 7.69 -11.48 1.08
N TYR A 46 6.72 -10.56 0.99
CA TYR A 46 5.38 -10.77 1.53
C TYR A 46 4.67 -11.99 0.93
N ASN A 47 4.88 -12.26 -0.36
CA ASN A 47 4.25 -13.39 -1.05
C ASN A 47 4.93 -14.73 -0.75
N SER A 48 6.22 -14.73 -0.41
CA SER A 48 6.99 -15.94 -0.11
C SER A 48 6.89 -16.39 1.35
N ILE A 49 6.50 -15.50 2.27
CA ILE A 49 6.29 -15.83 3.68
C ILE A 49 4.81 -16.19 3.89
N HIS A 50 4.51 -17.33 4.51
CA HIS A 50 3.18 -17.89 4.61
C HIS A 50 2.68 -17.98 6.06
N ILE A 51 1.46 -17.46 6.31
CA ILE A 51 0.79 -17.49 7.61
C ILE A 51 0.59 -18.94 8.08
N LYS A 52 0.77 -19.21 9.38
CA LYS A 52 0.72 -20.55 10.02
C LYS A 52 1.74 -21.57 9.49
N GLN A 53 2.64 -21.19 8.58
CA GLN A 53 3.59 -22.12 7.94
C GLN A 53 5.03 -21.69 8.12
N SER A 54 5.33 -20.42 7.82
CA SER A 54 6.70 -19.91 7.89
C SER A 54 7.13 -19.71 9.34
N SER A 55 8.36 -20.14 9.62
CA SER A 55 9.04 -19.91 10.90
C SER A 55 9.67 -18.52 10.96
N SER A 56 10.03 -18.07 12.16
CA SER A 56 10.82 -16.85 12.36
C SER A 56 12.15 -16.85 11.60
N ALA A 57 12.86 -17.98 11.57
CA ALA A 57 14.13 -18.12 10.85
C ALA A 57 13.95 -17.94 9.33
N GLU A 58 12.97 -18.62 8.74
CA GLU A 58 12.66 -18.52 7.32
C GLU A 58 12.24 -17.10 6.93
N ALA A 59 11.42 -16.46 7.75
CA ALA A 59 11.00 -15.09 7.53
C ALA A 59 12.18 -14.12 7.60
N ILE A 60 13.10 -14.25 8.55
CA ILE A 60 14.30 -13.41 8.65
C ILE A 60 15.19 -13.56 7.40
N GLU A 61 15.37 -14.79 6.91
CA GLU A 61 16.16 -15.05 5.70
C GLU A 61 15.51 -14.48 4.43
N THR A 62 14.17 -14.40 4.41
CA THR A 62 13.39 -14.05 3.22
C THR A 62 12.96 -12.58 3.19
N ILE A 63 12.85 -11.90 4.33
CA ILE A 63 12.23 -10.58 4.40
C ILE A 63 13.04 -9.49 3.68
N LYS A 64 14.37 -9.66 3.59
CA LYS A 64 15.26 -8.77 2.84
C LYS A 64 15.51 -9.32 1.43
N GLN A 65 14.97 -8.63 0.43
CA GLN A 65 15.07 -9.00 -0.98
C GLN A 65 16.08 -8.15 -1.75
N TYR A 66 16.33 -6.92 -1.31
CA TYR A 66 17.21 -5.99 -2.01
C TYR A 66 18.34 -5.48 -1.13
N GLU A 67 19.51 -5.27 -1.74
CA GLU A 67 20.72 -4.83 -1.02
C GLU A 67 20.49 -3.55 -0.20
N LYS A 68 19.73 -2.61 -0.76
CA LYS A 68 19.41 -1.29 -0.18
C LYS A 68 18.35 -1.32 0.92
N GLU A 69 17.73 -2.46 1.18
CA GLU A 69 16.78 -2.58 2.27
C GLU A 69 17.49 -2.63 3.63
N LEU A 70 16.85 -1.98 4.59
CA LEU A 70 17.21 -2.04 6.00
C LEU A 70 16.28 -3.05 6.69
N VAL A 71 16.80 -3.69 7.73
CA VAL A 71 16.07 -4.69 8.52
C VAL A 71 16.08 -4.25 9.98
N SER A 72 14.94 -4.44 10.65
CA SER A 72 14.77 -4.27 12.09
C SER A 72 14.03 -5.48 12.63
N GLN A 73 14.36 -5.86 13.86
CA GLN A 73 13.75 -6.98 14.53
C GLN A 73 13.57 -6.67 16.02
N SER A 74 12.46 -7.17 16.57
CA SER A 74 12.18 -7.31 17.99
C SER A 74 12.19 -8.80 18.36
N GLU A 75 11.64 -9.15 19.52
CA GLU A 75 11.48 -10.54 19.94
C GLU A 75 10.41 -11.29 19.12
N SER A 76 9.32 -10.61 18.73
CA SER A 76 8.19 -11.22 18.03
C SER A 76 7.90 -10.61 16.65
N THR A 77 8.70 -9.65 16.17
CA THR A 77 8.45 -8.94 14.92
C THR A 77 9.74 -8.74 14.12
N VAL A 78 9.68 -8.91 12.80
CA VAL A 78 10.74 -8.56 11.86
C VAL A 78 10.18 -7.71 10.72
N ALA A 79 10.94 -6.70 10.32
CA ALA A 79 10.58 -5.84 9.20
C ALA A 79 11.76 -5.57 8.29
N SER A 80 11.48 -5.46 7.00
CA SER A 80 12.39 -4.96 5.96
C SER A 80 11.75 -3.77 5.26
N TRP A 81 12.50 -2.70 5.06
CA TRP A 81 12.01 -1.53 4.34
C TRP A 81 13.08 -0.91 3.46
N GLY A 82 12.64 -0.17 2.45
CA GLY A 82 13.52 0.58 1.58
C GLY A 82 12.83 1.84 1.04
N GLU A 83 13.65 2.69 0.45
CA GLU A 83 13.19 3.92 -0.19
C GLU A 83 13.94 4.20 -1.49
N LYS A 84 13.27 4.91 -2.40
CA LYS A 84 13.85 5.58 -3.55
C LYS A 84 13.62 7.07 -3.41
N LYS A 85 14.63 7.76 -2.88
CA LYS A 85 14.60 9.22 -2.69
C LYS A 85 14.25 10.00 -3.95
N GLY A 86 14.68 9.51 -5.12
CA GLY A 86 14.26 10.07 -6.39
C GLY A 86 12.74 10.04 -6.49
N THR A 87 12.15 8.85 -6.57
CA THR A 87 10.73 8.68 -6.88
C THR A 87 9.79 8.99 -5.72
N SER A 88 10.30 9.38 -4.55
CA SER A 88 9.51 9.48 -3.31
C SER A 88 8.72 8.19 -3.03
N GLN A 89 9.33 7.04 -3.39
CA GLN A 89 8.74 5.72 -3.15
C GLN A 89 9.35 5.11 -1.90
N LEU A 90 8.51 4.55 -1.05
CA LEU A 90 8.93 3.72 0.07
C LEU A 90 8.17 2.40 0.05
N TRP A 91 8.76 1.39 0.66
CA TRP A 91 8.09 0.11 0.88
C TRP A 91 8.54 -0.52 2.18
N LEU A 92 7.67 -1.35 2.73
CA LEU A 92 7.82 -2.04 4.01
C LEU A 92 7.18 -3.42 3.88
N THR A 93 7.89 -4.45 4.29
CA THR A 93 7.34 -5.76 4.62
C THR A 93 7.54 -6.00 6.10
N LEU A 94 6.50 -6.43 6.80
CA LEU A 94 6.54 -6.73 8.23
C LEU A 94 5.94 -8.13 8.46
N ALA A 95 6.57 -8.90 9.33
CA ALA A 95 6.15 -10.23 9.74
C ALA A 95 6.18 -10.28 11.28
N ALA A 96 5.08 -10.70 11.88
CA ALA A 96 4.97 -10.88 13.32
C ALA A 96 4.56 -12.31 13.67
N PHE A 97 5.15 -12.81 14.75
CA PHE A 97 5.08 -14.20 15.18
C PHE A 97 4.31 -14.30 16.49
N ASP A 98 3.73 -15.47 16.73
CA ASP A 98 3.31 -15.85 18.07
C ASP A 98 4.54 -16.09 18.97
N GLU A 99 4.46 -15.66 20.22
CA GLU A 99 5.57 -15.77 21.18
C GLU A 99 5.74 -17.19 21.73
N GLU A 100 4.70 -18.02 21.71
CA GLU A 100 4.73 -19.38 22.27
C GLU A 100 5.26 -20.39 21.26
N ASP A 101 4.80 -20.31 20.01
CA ASP A 101 5.13 -21.31 18.97
C ASP A 101 6.07 -20.80 17.86
N PHE A 102 6.41 -19.50 17.87
CA PHE A 102 7.26 -18.83 16.86
C PHE A 102 6.76 -18.98 15.41
N THR A 103 5.46 -19.25 15.23
CA THR A 103 4.83 -19.33 13.92
C THR A 103 4.34 -17.96 13.46
N LEU A 104 4.36 -17.72 12.16
CA LEU A 104 3.88 -16.47 11.59
C LEU A 104 2.36 -16.34 11.74
N THR A 105 1.92 -15.36 12.54
CA THR A 105 0.49 -15.08 12.76
C THR A 105 0.02 -13.84 12.01
N ARG A 106 0.92 -12.92 11.67
CA ARG A 106 0.59 -11.69 10.96
C ARG A 106 1.68 -11.31 9.98
N LYS A 107 1.27 -10.82 8.81
CA LYS A 107 2.19 -10.19 7.85
C LYS A 107 1.54 -9.03 7.15
N TYR A 108 2.36 -8.05 6.81
CA TYR A 108 1.95 -6.79 6.21
C TYR A 108 2.91 -6.43 5.08
N PHE A 109 2.36 -5.83 4.04
CA PHE A 109 3.11 -5.18 2.99
C PHE A 109 2.53 -3.80 2.73
N LEU A 110 3.39 -2.80 2.74
CA LEU A 110 3.06 -1.44 2.38
C LEU A 110 4.01 -0.96 1.28
N ALA A 111 3.47 -0.32 0.26
CA ALA A 111 4.25 0.49 -0.67
C ALA A 111 3.53 1.80 -0.93
N VAL A 112 4.26 2.91 -0.86
CA VAL A 112 3.75 4.25 -1.16
C VAL A 112 4.60 4.83 -2.27
N ASP A 113 3.95 5.37 -3.30
CA ASP A 113 4.54 6.09 -4.41
C ASP A 113 3.80 7.42 -4.56
N GLU A 114 4.33 8.49 -3.96
CA GLU A 114 3.69 9.80 -3.96
C GLU A 114 3.70 10.45 -5.36
N LYS A 115 4.72 10.13 -6.16
CA LYS A 115 4.96 10.72 -7.48
C LYS A 115 5.26 9.61 -8.48
N PRO A 116 4.24 8.85 -8.92
CA PRO A 116 4.41 7.79 -9.91
C PRO A 116 4.71 8.42 -11.29
N TRP A 117 5.98 8.78 -11.49
CA TRP A 117 6.44 9.66 -12.56
C TRP A 117 6.89 8.93 -13.83
N HIS A 118 6.73 7.61 -13.87
CA HIS A 118 7.21 6.77 -14.96
C HIS A 118 6.05 6.40 -15.91
N LEU A 119 6.28 6.44 -17.23
CA LEU A 119 5.26 6.17 -18.26
C LEU A 119 4.58 4.79 -18.12
N LEU A 120 5.27 3.83 -17.50
CA LEU A 120 4.78 2.47 -17.25
C LEU A 120 4.33 2.25 -15.80
N ALA A 121 4.19 3.31 -15.01
CA ALA A 121 3.69 3.21 -13.65
C ALA A 121 2.27 2.64 -13.67
N GLU A 122 1.98 1.74 -12.74
CA GLU A 122 0.62 1.23 -12.57
C GLU A 122 -0.36 2.33 -12.13
N GLY A 123 0.15 3.52 -11.78
CA GLY A 123 -0.62 4.64 -11.25
C GLY A 123 -1.14 4.38 -9.84
N GLN A 124 -0.62 3.34 -9.19
CA GLN A 124 -0.89 3.02 -7.81
C GLN A 124 -0.03 3.92 -6.90
N LYS A 125 -0.68 4.68 -6.02
CA LYS A 125 -0.03 5.58 -5.06
C LYS A 125 0.20 4.93 -3.71
N LEU A 126 -0.68 4.00 -3.32
CA LEU A 126 -0.51 3.21 -2.10
C LEU A 126 -0.99 1.78 -2.33
N ARG A 127 -0.22 0.84 -1.84
CA ARG A 127 -0.55 -0.57 -1.70
C ARG A 127 -0.42 -0.95 -0.23
N PHE A 128 -1.49 -1.46 0.35
CA PHE A 128 -1.42 -2.15 1.64
C PHE A 128 -2.04 -3.53 1.48
N ASP A 129 -1.31 -4.55 1.89
CA ASP A 129 -1.76 -5.93 1.97
C ASP A 129 -1.49 -6.44 3.38
N SER A 130 -2.43 -7.15 3.99
CA SER A 130 -2.17 -7.86 5.23
C SER A 130 -2.89 -9.20 5.28
N GLU A 131 -2.27 -10.14 5.97
CA GLU A 131 -2.87 -11.41 6.37
C GLU A 131 -2.67 -11.58 7.88
N ILE A 132 -3.75 -11.85 8.60
CA ILE A 132 -3.78 -11.86 10.06
C ILE A 132 -4.59 -13.07 10.51
N VAL A 133 -3.99 -13.94 11.33
CA VAL A 133 -4.72 -14.96 12.07
C VAL A 133 -5.61 -14.26 13.10
N LEU A 134 -6.91 -14.54 13.05
CA LEU A 134 -7.90 -13.98 13.96
C LEU A 134 -7.96 -14.80 15.24
N ASP A 135 -7.89 -14.10 16.38
CA ASP A 135 -8.11 -14.69 17.70
C ASP A 135 -9.51 -15.32 17.77
N GLU A 136 -9.64 -16.45 18.48
CA GLU A 136 -10.93 -17.13 18.66
C GLU A 136 -11.98 -16.21 19.29
N ALA A 137 -11.56 -15.30 20.18
CA ALA A 137 -12.41 -14.27 20.78
C ALA A 137 -13.09 -13.40 19.71
N VAL A 138 -12.34 -12.94 18.69
CA VAL A 138 -12.88 -12.10 17.61
C VAL A 138 -13.85 -12.87 16.73
N LEU A 139 -13.68 -14.18 16.59
CA LEU A 139 -14.52 -15.02 15.74
C LEU A 139 -15.83 -15.44 16.41
N THR A 140 -15.79 -15.66 17.72
CA THR A 140 -16.87 -16.19 18.55
C THR A 140 -17.71 -15.10 19.24
N GLU A 141 -17.23 -13.86 19.27
CA GLU A 141 -17.97 -12.73 19.85
C GLU A 141 -19.37 -12.59 19.19
N PRO A 142 -20.43 -12.40 20.00
CA PRO A 142 -21.79 -12.28 19.48
C PRO A 142 -22.04 -10.90 18.87
N TYR A 143 -21.59 -10.69 17.64
CA TYR A 143 -21.85 -9.46 16.91
C TYR A 143 -23.33 -9.31 16.53
N PRO A 144 -23.86 -8.07 16.50
CA PRO A 144 -25.22 -7.82 16.04
C PRO A 144 -25.49 -8.26 14.59
N ASN A 145 -24.46 -8.21 13.74
CA ASN A 145 -24.51 -8.64 12.34
C ASN A 145 -23.09 -8.79 11.76
N GLU A 146 -22.99 -9.36 10.56
CA GLU A 146 -21.70 -9.55 9.86
C GLU A 146 -20.96 -8.25 9.53
N ASN A 147 -21.65 -7.13 9.37
CA ASN A 147 -21.00 -5.85 9.10
C ASN A 147 -20.23 -5.34 10.33
N GLU A 148 -20.81 -5.47 11.53
CA GLU A 148 -20.13 -5.16 12.79
C GLU A 148 -18.90 -6.06 12.99
N LYS A 149 -19.02 -7.36 12.67
CA LYS A 149 -17.89 -8.29 12.69
C LYS A 149 -16.75 -7.85 11.76
N ARG A 150 -17.06 -7.46 10.52
CA ARG A 150 -16.06 -6.94 9.56
C ARG A 150 -15.38 -5.66 10.07
N ILE A 151 -16.12 -4.77 10.71
CA ILE A 151 -15.56 -3.54 11.33
C ILE A 151 -14.63 -3.91 12.48
N ALA A 152 -15.02 -4.85 13.35
CA ALA A 152 -14.21 -5.33 14.46
C ALA A 152 -12.90 -5.98 13.97
N ILE A 153 -12.95 -6.78 12.90
CA ILE A 153 -11.75 -7.36 12.28
C ILE A 153 -10.79 -6.26 11.79
N LEU A 154 -11.29 -5.20 11.13
CA LEU A 154 -10.44 -4.09 10.69
C LEU A 154 -9.86 -3.30 11.87
N GLN A 155 -10.63 -3.13 12.94
CA GLN A 155 -10.15 -2.49 14.17
C GLN A 155 -9.01 -3.30 14.80
N LYS A 156 -9.20 -4.61 14.97
CA LYS A 156 -8.16 -5.51 15.46
C LYS A 156 -6.93 -5.52 14.57
N ALA A 157 -7.11 -5.46 13.24
CA ALA A 157 -6.00 -5.38 12.30
C ALA A 157 -5.18 -4.08 12.45
N LEU A 158 -5.85 -2.94 12.65
CA LEU A 158 -5.21 -1.66 12.94
C LEU A 158 -4.45 -1.70 14.27
N ASP A 159 -5.05 -2.26 15.32
CA ASP A 159 -4.43 -2.35 16.64
C ASP A 159 -3.20 -3.25 16.61
N ASN A 160 -3.30 -4.45 16.01
CA ASN A 160 -2.17 -5.35 15.81
C ASN A 160 -1.04 -4.68 15.01
N PHE A 161 -1.35 -3.97 13.93
CA PHE A 161 -0.35 -3.26 13.13
C PHE A 161 0.39 -2.19 13.93
N ARG A 162 -0.32 -1.47 14.80
CA ARG A 162 0.28 -0.45 15.69
C ARG A 162 1.19 -1.08 16.73
N ASP A 163 0.77 -2.17 17.33
CA ASP A 163 1.58 -2.88 18.31
C ASP A 163 2.84 -3.44 17.65
N ASP A 164 2.71 -4.10 16.50
CA ASP A 164 3.84 -4.70 15.77
C ASP A 164 4.85 -3.63 15.31
N ILE A 165 4.39 -2.46 14.81
CA ILE A 165 5.32 -1.39 14.41
C ILE A 165 5.99 -0.73 15.62
N MET A 166 5.31 -0.62 16.77
CA MET A 166 5.87 -0.03 17.98
C MET A 166 7.02 -0.85 18.58
N GLN A 167 7.04 -2.16 18.35
CA GLN A 167 8.13 -3.03 18.78
C GLN A 167 9.43 -2.81 17.99
N LEU A 168 9.34 -2.26 16.79
CA LEU A 168 10.50 -2.03 15.93
C LEU A 168 11.23 -0.74 16.34
N ARG A 169 12.56 -0.72 16.18
CA ARG A 169 13.38 0.45 16.49
C ARG A 169 12.91 1.70 15.72
N GLN A 170 12.58 2.75 16.48
CA GLN A 170 11.90 3.98 16.02
C GLN A 170 12.81 5.04 15.37
N ASP A 171 14.03 4.70 14.95
CA ASP A 171 14.97 5.67 14.35
C ASP A 171 14.85 5.79 12.83
N SER A 172 13.92 5.05 12.21
CA SER A 172 13.68 5.08 10.78
C SER A 172 12.50 5.98 10.40
N LYS A 173 12.81 7.14 9.81
CA LYS A 173 11.80 8.03 9.20
C LYS A 173 10.92 7.36 8.16
N VAL A 174 11.45 6.33 7.47
CA VAL A 174 10.72 5.58 6.44
C VAL A 174 9.67 4.67 7.09
N LEU A 175 10.02 4.02 8.20
CA LEU A 175 9.07 3.23 8.99
C LEU A 175 7.97 4.12 9.54
N ASP A 176 8.33 5.25 10.16
CA ASP A 176 7.36 6.19 10.72
C ASP A 176 6.38 6.70 9.66
N ALA A 177 6.90 7.15 8.51
CA ALA A 177 6.09 7.63 7.40
C ALA A 177 5.15 6.53 6.87
N GLY A 178 5.67 5.31 6.70
CA GLY A 178 4.88 4.16 6.28
C GLY A 178 3.76 3.82 7.27
N ALA A 179 4.09 3.75 8.56
CA ALA A 179 3.16 3.45 9.63
C ALA A 179 2.06 4.51 9.74
N MET A 180 2.41 5.79 9.65
CA MET A 180 1.46 6.90 9.62
C MET A 180 0.48 6.77 8.45
N MET A 181 0.97 6.46 7.24
CA MET A 181 0.13 6.31 6.05
C MET A 181 -0.83 5.12 6.17
N ALA A 182 -0.36 3.97 6.66
CA ALA A 182 -1.20 2.80 6.90
C ALA A 182 -2.27 3.09 7.97
N ASN A 183 -1.88 3.71 9.09
CA ASN A 183 -2.79 4.09 10.17
C ASN A 183 -3.89 5.03 9.68
N GLN A 184 -3.53 6.15 9.02
CA GLN A 184 -4.50 7.10 8.49
C GLN A 184 -5.46 6.45 7.50
N THR A 185 -4.96 5.55 6.66
CA THR A 185 -5.78 4.84 5.68
C THR A 185 -6.79 3.91 6.36
N LEU A 186 -6.35 3.08 7.31
CA LEU A 186 -7.20 2.15 8.05
C LEU A 186 -8.23 2.90 8.92
N GLU A 187 -7.80 3.94 9.64
CA GLU A 187 -8.69 4.80 10.44
C GLU A 187 -9.77 5.45 9.57
N ARG A 188 -9.40 5.91 8.37
CA ARG A 188 -10.36 6.50 7.44
C ARG A 188 -11.42 5.48 6.99
N ILE A 189 -11.01 4.25 6.69
CA ILE A 189 -11.94 3.16 6.33
C ILE A 189 -12.85 2.87 7.51
N ILE A 190 -12.30 2.65 8.71
CA ILE A 190 -13.07 2.36 9.93
C ILE A 190 -14.06 3.50 10.22
N TYR A 191 -13.65 4.76 10.06
CA TYR A 191 -14.53 5.92 10.23
C TYR A 191 -15.73 5.88 9.26
N ILE A 192 -15.50 5.59 7.98
CA ILE A 192 -16.57 5.47 6.97
C ILE A 192 -17.53 4.34 7.34
N LEU A 193 -16.99 3.19 7.77
CA LEU A 193 -17.81 2.04 8.14
C LEU A 193 -18.60 2.29 9.42
N LYS A 194 -18.03 2.93 10.44
CA LYS A 194 -18.77 3.30 11.67
C LYS A 194 -19.89 4.31 11.38
N ALA A 195 -19.68 5.21 10.42
CA ALA A 195 -20.72 6.16 9.99
C ALA A 195 -21.84 5.48 9.18
N SER A 196 -21.54 4.37 8.49
CA SER A 196 -22.52 3.60 7.71
C SER A 196 -22.17 2.11 7.67
N PRO A 197 -22.52 1.33 8.71
CA PRO A 197 -22.10 -0.07 8.81
C PRO A 197 -22.55 -0.94 7.63
N ALA A 198 -23.69 -0.61 7.01
CA ALA A 198 -24.21 -1.31 5.84
C ALA A 198 -23.22 -1.36 4.66
N VAL A 199 -22.31 -0.38 4.53
CA VAL A 199 -21.32 -0.38 3.44
C VAL A 199 -20.19 -1.39 3.65
N ALA A 200 -20.02 -1.94 4.86
CA ALA A 200 -19.05 -3.01 5.14
C ALA A 200 -19.34 -4.28 4.34
N ALA A 201 -20.59 -4.48 3.89
CA ALA A 201 -20.98 -5.55 2.99
C ALA A 201 -20.32 -5.49 1.60
N ARG A 202 -19.60 -4.41 1.27
CA ARG A 202 -18.84 -4.30 0.01
C ARG A 202 -17.37 -4.70 0.15
N LEU A 203 -16.90 -5.02 1.36
CA LEU A 203 -15.49 -5.33 1.57
C LEU A 203 -15.08 -6.68 0.96
N ASP A 204 -16.00 -7.63 0.87
CA ASP A 204 -15.79 -8.94 0.23
C ASP A 204 -16.15 -8.96 -1.26
N ASP A 205 -16.68 -7.86 -1.81
CA ASP A 205 -16.93 -7.73 -3.24
C ASP A 205 -15.62 -7.88 -4.04
N PRO A 206 -15.65 -8.47 -5.26
CA PRO A 206 -14.47 -8.57 -6.13
C PRO A 206 -13.77 -7.22 -6.42
N ASN A 207 -14.54 -6.13 -6.40
CA ASN A 207 -14.04 -4.77 -6.58
C ASN A 207 -13.70 -4.06 -5.26
N GLY A 208 -14.16 -4.57 -4.12
CA GLY A 208 -14.03 -3.95 -2.80
C GLY A 208 -14.91 -2.71 -2.60
N LEU A 209 -14.77 -2.10 -1.42
CA LEU A 209 -15.38 -0.85 -1.03
C LEU A 209 -14.59 0.33 -1.62
N ASP A 210 -15.24 1.12 -2.48
CA ASP A 210 -14.70 2.41 -2.92
C ASP A 210 -14.74 3.44 -1.78
N PHE A 211 -13.66 4.20 -1.63
CA PHE A 211 -13.57 5.35 -0.72
C PHE A 211 -12.58 6.40 -1.25
N ASP A 212 -12.61 7.60 -0.67
CA ASP A 212 -11.62 8.64 -0.95
C ASP A 212 -10.64 8.81 0.21
N HIS A 213 -9.35 8.63 -0.09
CA HIS A 213 -8.25 8.95 0.80
C HIS A 213 -7.99 10.46 0.77
N LEU A 214 -7.79 11.06 1.95
CA LEU A 214 -7.71 12.51 2.13
C LEU A 214 -6.66 13.18 1.23
N THR A 215 -5.50 12.55 1.06
CA THR A 215 -4.36 13.12 0.32
C THR A 215 -4.09 12.42 -1.02
N LEU A 216 -4.49 11.16 -1.17
CA LEU A 216 -4.09 10.33 -2.30
C LEU A 216 -5.24 10.10 -3.30
N GLY A 217 -6.48 10.41 -2.91
CA GLY A 217 -7.67 10.39 -3.74
C GLY A 217 -8.36 9.03 -3.78
N LYS A 218 -8.90 8.67 -4.95
CA LYS A 218 -9.72 7.46 -5.16
C LYS A 218 -9.02 6.19 -4.70
N SER A 219 -9.74 5.41 -3.90
CA SER A 219 -9.21 4.26 -3.19
C SER A 219 -10.22 3.11 -3.14
N ARG A 220 -9.71 1.90 -2.93
CA ARG A 220 -10.50 0.68 -2.69
C ARG A 220 -9.94 -0.11 -1.54
N ALA A 221 -10.81 -0.61 -0.69
CA ALA A 221 -10.48 -1.51 0.41
C ALA A 221 -11.29 -2.80 0.30
N GLY A 222 -10.73 -3.89 0.80
CA GLY A 222 -11.44 -5.15 0.85
C GLY A 222 -10.92 -6.02 1.98
N LEU A 223 -11.80 -6.90 2.42
CA LEU A 223 -11.59 -7.85 3.51
C LEU A 223 -12.25 -9.17 3.12
N THR A 224 -11.48 -10.24 3.15
CA THR A 224 -12.01 -11.62 3.11
C THR A 224 -11.49 -12.38 4.31
N VAL A 225 -12.24 -13.38 4.77
CA VAL A 225 -11.85 -14.25 5.88
C VAL A 225 -11.93 -15.68 5.39
N ASP A 226 -10.84 -16.42 5.55
CA ASP A 226 -10.70 -17.80 5.11
C ASP A 226 -9.85 -18.57 6.12
N ASP A 227 -10.33 -19.70 6.63
CA ASP A 227 -9.67 -20.49 7.68
C ASP A 227 -9.14 -19.65 8.87
N ASN A 228 -9.98 -18.77 9.41
CA ASN A 228 -9.63 -17.84 10.48
C ASN A 228 -8.52 -16.82 10.13
N VAL A 229 -8.15 -16.69 8.86
CA VAL A 229 -7.19 -15.69 8.38
C VAL A 229 -7.94 -14.57 7.68
N ALA A 230 -7.86 -13.37 8.24
CA ALA A 230 -8.32 -12.15 7.59
C ALA A 230 -7.30 -11.67 6.57
N LYS A 231 -7.73 -11.52 5.31
CA LYS A 231 -6.94 -10.94 4.21
C LYS A 231 -7.48 -9.54 3.94
N ILE A 232 -6.67 -8.52 4.15
CA ILE A 232 -7.04 -7.13 3.90
C ILE A 232 -6.22 -6.62 2.73
N LYS A 233 -6.88 -5.96 1.79
CA LYS A 233 -6.21 -5.29 0.66
C LYS A 233 -6.71 -3.87 0.53
N ILE A 234 -5.79 -2.93 0.44
CA ILE A 234 -6.08 -1.53 0.18
C ILE A 234 -5.23 -1.05 -0.99
N ARG A 235 -5.88 -0.34 -1.91
CA ARG A 235 -5.28 0.19 -3.12
C ARG A 235 -5.71 1.64 -3.28
N ILE A 236 -4.76 2.54 -3.51
CA ILE A 236 -5.05 3.96 -3.78
C ILE A 236 -4.43 4.37 -5.11
N GLY A 237 -5.15 5.17 -5.89
CA GLY A 237 -4.74 5.61 -7.23
C GLY A 237 -5.53 4.93 -8.34
N ARG A 238 -4.87 4.55 -9.44
CA ARG A 238 -5.51 3.87 -10.58
C ARG A 238 -5.76 2.39 -10.28
N VAL A 239 -6.79 2.11 -9.49
CA VAL A 239 -7.16 0.73 -9.12
C VAL A 239 -8.06 0.12 -10.19
N LYS A 240 -7.60 -0.95 -10.85
CA LYS A 240 -8.44 -1.70 -11.80
C LYS A 240 -9.34 -2.72 -11.10
N ARG A 241 -8.74 -3.61 -10.30
CA ARG A 241 -9.39 -4.65 -9.48
C ARG A 241 -8.61 -4.84 -8.19
N LEU A 242 -9.31 -5.25 -7.13
CA LEU A 242 -8.70 -5.48 -5.82
C LEU A 242 -8.28 -6.94 -5.66
N TRP A 243 -9.21 -7.85 -5.93
CA TRP A 243 -8.96 -9.28 -5.94
C TRP A 243 -8.61 -9.72 -7.37
N LYS A 244 -7.53 -10.49 -7.50
CA LYS A 244 -7.26 -11.24 -8.73
C LYS A 244 -7.85 -12.62 -8.48
N GLU A 245 -8.88 -12.98 -9.25
CA GLU A 245 -9.33 -14.36 -9.42
C GLU A 245 -8.20 -15.18 -10.07
#